data_AF-A0A151GL45-F1
#
_entry.id   AF-A0A151GL45-F1
#
_cell.length_a   1.000
_cell.length_b   1.000
_cell.length_c   1.000
_cell.angle_alpha   90.00
_cell.angle_beta   90.00
_cell.angle_gamma   90.00
#
_symmetry.space_group_name_H-M   'P 1'
#
loop_
_entity.id
_entity.type
_entity.pdbx_description
1 polymer ?
#
loop_
_entity_poly.entity_id
_entity_poly.type
_entity_poly.pdbx_seq_one_letter_code
_entity_poly.pdbx_strand_id
1 'polypeptide(L)'
;MSMDAGPSRQGELELAEPVTPAGSGAGLARKSKEEYLLSRLLDQSFNIKTYPDPLIPRKGVDPQFFPKGVTPERELQWLDRIKAVRAEQADNGTKSHKTEGA
;
A
#
# COMPACT_ATOMS: atom_id res chain seq x y z
N MET A 1 26.36 18.05 -46.07
CA MET A 1 26.92 18.12 -44.70
C MET A 1 26.32 19.35 -44.01
N SER A 2 26.05 19.22 -42.70
CA SER A 2 25.42 20.18 -41.76
C SER A 2 23.89 20.22 -41.77
N MET A 3 23.23 19.60 -40.76
CA MET A 3 22.83 20.09 -39.41
C MET A 3 21.42 20.69 -39.50
N ASP A 4 20.42 20.33 -38.69
CA ASP A 4 20.40 20.22 -37.24
C ASP A 4 19.11 19.47 -36.82
N ALA A 5 19.22 18.56 -35.86
CA ALA A 5 18.11 17.77 -35.33
C ALA A 5 17.56 18.47 -34.08
N GLY A 6 16.35 19.01 -34.18
CA GLY A 6 15.66 19.62 -33.03
C GLY A 6 15.36 18.58 -31.94
N PRO A 7 15.69 18.83 -30.66
CA PRO A 7 15.34 17.95 -29.57
C PRO A 7 13.90 18.23 -29.14
N SER A 8 13.07 17.19 -29.03
CA SER A 8 11.76 17.35 -28.40
C SER A 8 11.33 16.09 -27.67
N ARG A 9 10.97 16.34 -26.40
CA ARG A 9 10.28 15.49 -25.43
C ARG A 9 11.18 14.58 -24.59
N GLN A 10 11.91 15.25 -23.70
CA GLN A 10 12.02 14.81 -22.32
C GLN A 10 10.60 14.61 -21.76
N GLY A 11 10.32 13.40 -21.32
CA GLY A 11 9.10 12.99 -20.63
C GLY A 11 9.43 11.81 -19.73
N GLU A 12 10.51 11.97 -18.97
CA GLU A 12 10.93 11.05 -17.92
C GLU A 12 9.92 11.21 -16.78
N LEU A 13 8.92 10.33 -16.77
CA LEU A 13 8.06 10.14 -15.60
C LEU A 13 8.91 9.40 -14.56
N GLU A 14 9.68 10.17 -13.78
CA GLU A 14 10.25 9.69 -12.52
C GLU A 14 9.08 9.23 -11.63
N LEU A 15 8.94 7.91 -11.53
CA LEU A 15 8.09 7.25 -10.57
C LEU A 15 8.72 7.47 -9.19
N ALA A 16 8.39 8.60 -8.55
CA ALA A 16 8.84 8.88 -7.19
C ALA A 16 8.37 7.76 -6.27
N GLU A 17 9.30 6.90 -5.84
CA GLU A 17 9.03 5.89 -4.83
C GLU A 17 8.56 6.57 -3.54
N PRO A 18 7.46 6.12 -2.90
CA PRO A 18 7.03 6.70 -1.65
C PRO A 18 8.06 6.36 -0.56
N VAL A 19 8.84 7.37 -0.17
CA VAL A 19 9.77 7.28 0.95
C VAL A 19 8.99 6.99 2.23
N THR A 20 9.10 5.78 2.75
CA THR A 20 8.60 5.43 4.09
C THR A 20 9.61 5.89 5.15
N PRO A 21 9.31 6.89 6.01
CA PRO A 21 10.17 7.16 7.15
C PRO A 21 9.97 6.08 8.21
N ALA A 22 10.91 5.14 8.27
CA ALA A 22 11.13 4.31 9.44
C ALA A 22 11.60 5.20 10.61
N GLY A 23 10.92 5.14 11.76
CA GLY A 23 11.31 5.95 12.92
C GLY A 23 10.39 5.78 14.13
N SER A 24 10.82 4.90 15.03
CA SER A 24 10.26 4.62 16.36
C SER A 24 10.41 5.84 17.29
N GLY A 25 9.36 6.14 18.07
CA GLY A 25 9.35 7.19 19.10
C GLY A 25 8.12 7.05 20.00
N ALA A 26 8.36 6.59 21.23
CA ALA A 26 7.36 6.08 22.15
C ALA A 26 6.45 7.16 22.78
N GLY A 27 5.18 6.80 23.02
CA GLY A 27 4.40 7.39 24.11
C GLY A 27 3.68 8.71 23.82
N LEU A 28 4.37 9.83 24.08
CA LEU A 28 3.78 11.18 24.23
C LEU A 28 3.82 12.01 22.95
N ALA A 29 4.84 11.84 22.10
CA ALA A 29 4.93 12.49 20.78
C ALA A 29 3.94 11.90 19.76
N ARG A 30 3.27 10.79 20.09
CA ARG A 30 2.31 10.14 19.19
C ARG A 30 1.06 10.96 19.00
N LYS A 31 0.54 11.62 20.05
CA LYS A 31 -0.67 12.46 19.93
C LYS A 31 -0.44 13.66 19.02
N SER A 32 0.66 14.40 19.22
CA SER A 32 1.01 15.53 18.36
C SER A 32 1.36 15.09 16.93
N LYS A 33 1.99 13.92 16.75
CA LYS A 33 2.25 13.34 15.43
C LYS A 33 0.96 12.88 14.75
N GLU A 34 0.05 12.25 15.46
CA GLU A 34 -1.26 11.84 14.95
C GLU A 34 -2.08 13.07 14.54
N GLU A 35 -2.17 14.09 15.40
CA GLU A 35 -2.85 15.36 15.09
C GLU A 35 -2.23 16.07 13.87
N TYR A 36 -0.89 16.09 13.78
CA TYR A 36 -0.19 16.64 12.61
C TYR A 36 -0.48 15.83 11.33
N LEU A 37 -0.47 14.50 11.40
CA LEU A 37 -0.79 13.64 10.26
C LEU A 37 -2.26 13.81 9.84
N LEU A 38 -3.18 13.93 10.80
CA LEU A 38 -4.59 14.20 10.55
C LEU A 38 -4.76 15.57 9.87
N SER A 39 -4.06 16.62 10.32
CA SER A 39 -4.14 17.95 9.70
C SER A 39 -3.69 18.00 8.22
N ARG A 40 -2.89 17.02 7.79
CA ARG A 40 -2.45 16.87 6.38
C ARG A 40 -3.42 16.06 5.53
N LEU A 41 -4.41 15.39 6.12
CA LEU A 41 -5.43 14.70 5.35
C LEU A 41 -6.31 15.72 4.63
N LEU A 42 -6.53 15.48 3.34
CA LEU A 42 -7.52 16.24 2.56
C LEU A 42 -8.94 15.98 3.11
N ASP A 43 -9.19 14.77 3.61
CA ASP A 43 -10.44 14.37 4.24
C ASP A 43 -10.29 14.27 5.75
N GLN A 44 -10.73 15.30 6.47
CA GLN A 44 -10.74 15.35 7.93
C GLN A 44 -11.81 14.44 8.56
N SER A 45 -12.76 13.95 7.77
CA SER A 45 -13.81 13.03 8.22
C SER A 45 -13.42 11.56 8.05
N PHE A 46 -12.23 11.30 7.50
CA PHE A 46 -11.75 9.94 7.26
C PHE A 46 -11.61 9.16 8.56
N ASN A 47 -12.30 8.02 8.65
CA ASN A 47 -12.21 7.10 9.76
C ASN A 47 -11.82 5.71 9.26
N ILE A 48 -10.59 5.30 9.56
CA ILE A 48 -10.06 3.99 9.16
C ILE A 48 -10.85 2.82 9.76
N LYS A 49 -11.49 3.01 10.92
CA LYS A 49 -12.23 1.93 11.61
C LYS A 49 -13.55 1.60 10.93
N THR A 50 -14.11 2.54 10.18
CA THR A 50 -15.34 2.34 9.41
C THR A 50 -15.06 1.88 7.98
N TYR A 51 -13.78 1.84 7.58
CA TYR A 51 -13.40 1.41 6.25
C TYR A 51 -13.57 -0.11 6.12
N PRO A 52 -14.23 -0.62 5.08
CA PRO A 52 -14.37 -2.05 4.86
C PRO A 52 -13.01 -2.74 4.78
N ASP A 53 -12.92 -3.99 5.25
CA ASP A 53 -11.71 -4.77 5.12
C ASP A 53 -11.32 -4.90 3.63
N PRO A 54 -10.14 -4.37 3.22
CA PRO A 54 -9.72 -4.41 1.83
C PRO A 54 -9.41 -5.83 1.33
N LEU A 55 -9.33 -6.82 2.23
CA LEU A 55 -9.07 -8.22 1.91
C LEU A 55 -10.33 -9.05 1.71
N ILE A 56 -11.50 -8.42 1.82
CA ILE A 56 -12.78 -9.05 1.53
C ILE A 56 -13.22 -8.56 0.15
N PRO A 57 -13.61 -9.48 -0.77
CA PRO A 57 -14.16 -9.09 -2.07
C PRO A 57 -15.33 -8.13 -1.87
N ARG A 58 -15.39 -7.09 -2.69
CA ARG A 58 -16.45 -6.09 -2.54
C ARG A 58 -17.79 -6.72 -2.92
N LYS A 59 -18.74 -6.72 -1.98
CA LYS A 59 -20.06 -7.31 -2.19
C LYS A 59 -21.01 -6.28 -2.79
N GLY A 60 -21.76 -6.67 -3.82
CA GLY A 60 -22.84 -5.84 -4.39
C GLY A 60 -22.37 -4.60 -5.13
N VAL A 61 -21.09 -4.50 -5.47
CA VAL A 61 -20.58 -3.42 -6.32
C VAL A 61 -20.94 -3.77 -7.77
N ASP A 62 -21.69 -2.87 -8.41
CA ASP A 62 -21.99 -2.98 -9.85
C ASP A 62 -20.66 -3.10 -10.62
N PRO A 63 -20.53 -4.06 -11.55
CA PRO A 63 -19.41 -4.16 -12.47
C PRO A 63 -18.97 -2.82 -13.09
N GLN A 64 -19.88 -1.86 -13.25
CA GLN A 64 -19.59 -0.52 -13.77
C GLN A 64 -18.69 0.33 -12.85
N PHE A 65 -18.68 0.09 -11.54
CA PHE A 65 -17.82 0.80 -10.59
C PHE A 65 -16.42 0.19 -10.47
N PHE A 66 -16.16 -0.94 -11.13
CA PHE A 66 -14.82 -1.49 -11.16
C PHE A 66 -13.92 -0.70 -12.10
N PRO A 67 -12.66 -0.44 -11.69
CA PRO A 67 -11.68 0.16 -12.59
C PRO A 67 -11.44 -0.73 -13.81
N LYS A 68 -11.12 -0.11 -14.94
CA LYS A 68 -10.95 -0.81 -16.23
C LYS A 68 -9.97 -1.98 -16.08
N GLY A 69 -10.42 -3.18 -16.45
CA GLY A 69 -9.61 -4.40 -16.39
C GLY A 69 -9.52 -5.05 -15.01
N VAL A 70 -10.25 -4.56 -14.00
CA VAL A 70 -10.44 -5.26 -12.73
C VAL A 70 -11.80 -5.93 -12.75
N THR A 71 -11.80 -7.24 -12.96
CA THR A 71 -13.00 -8.06 -12.84
C THR A 71 -13.07 -8.67 -11.43
N PRO A 72 -14.26 -9.10 -10.97
CA PRO A 72 -14.40 -9.82 -9.70
C PRO A 72 -13.50 -11.07 -9.63
N GLU A 73 -13.33 -11.77 -10.74
CA GLU A 73 -12.43 -12.93 -10.86
C GLU A 73 -10.97 -12.55 -10.59
N ARG A 74 -10.53 -11.40 -11.10
CA ARG A 74 -9.18 -10.89 -10.88
C ARG A 74 -8.97 -10.47 -9.43
N GLU A 75 -9.98 -9.87 -8.79
CA GLU A 75 -9.95 -9.55 -7.36
C GLU A 75 -9.78 -10.83 -6.51
N LEU A 76 -10.52 -11.89 -6.83
CA LEU A 76 -10.37 -13.19 -6.16
C LEU A 76 -8.97 -13.78 -6.32
N GLN A 77 -8.42 -13.75 -7.54
CA GLN A 77 -7.08 -14.27 -7.81
C GLN A 77 -6.01 -13.56 -6.97
N TRP A 78 -6.12 -12.24 -6.82
CA TRP A 78 -5.18 -11.48 -5.98
C TRP A 78 -5.32 -11.82 -4.50
N LEU A 79 -6.55 -11.96 -4.00
CA LEU A 79 -6.78 -12.33 -2.61
C LEU A 79 -6.19 -13.70 -2.28
N ASP A 80 -6.30 -14.67 -3.18
CA ASP A 80 -5.70 -15.99 -2.97
C ASP A 80 -4.18 -15.96 -2.93
N ARG A 81 -3.55 -15.13 -3.80
CA ARG A 81 -2.09 -14.90 -3.73
C ARG A 81 -1.67 -14.26 -2.41
N ILE A 82 -2.42 -13.26 -1.93
CA ILE A 82 -2.14 -12.59 -0.66
C ILE A 82 -2.27 -13.58 0.51
N LYS A 83 -3.30 -14.45 0.51
CA LYS A 83 -3.46 -15.50 1.52
C LYS A 83 -2.29 -16.48 1.52
N ALA A 84 -1.85 -16.91 0.34
CA ALA A 84 -0.71 -17.83 0.21
C ALA A 84 0.57 -17.23 0.81
N VAL A 85 0.92 -16.00 0.42
CA VAL A 85 2.11 -15.30 0.95
C VAL A 85 2.03 -15.10 2.46
N ARG A 86 0.85 -14.76 3.00
CA ARG A 86 0.68 -14.61 4.45
C ARG A 86 0.84 -15.93 5.19
N ALA A 87 0.35 -17.03 4.63
CA ALA A 87 0.54 -18.36 5.20
C ALA A 87 2.04 -18.74 5.24
N GLU A 88 2.78 -18.43 4.17
CA GLU A 88 4.23 -18.64 4.12
C GLU A 88 5.00 -17.77 5.12
N GLN A 89 4.61 -16.50 5.29
CA GLN A 89 5.20 -15.61 6.29
C GLN A 89 4.92 -16.08 7.73
N ALA A 90 3.73 -16.64 7.99
CA ALA A 90 3.40 -17.22 9.28
C ALA A 90 4.24 -18.48 9.58
N ASP A 91 4.51 -19.33 8.59
CA ASP A 91 5.41 -20.49 8.75
C ASP A 91 6.86 -20.05 9.01
N ASN A 92 7.37 -19.11 8.20
CA ASN A 92 8.75 -18.64 8.32
C ASN A 92 9.02 -17.84 9.60
N GLY A 93 8.02 -17.12 10.13
CA GLY A 93 8.15 -16.36 11.39
C GLY A 93 8.32 -17.22 12.65
N THR A 94 7.96 -18.51 12.61
CA THR A 94 8.11 -19.41 13.78
C THR A 94 9.48 -20.08 13.88
N LYS A 95 10.31 -20.01 12.83
CA LYS A 95 11.65 -20.64 12.82
C LYS A 95 12.77 -19.74 13.38
N SER A 96 12.54 -18.44 13.60
CA SER A 96 13.60 -17.48 13.94
C SER A 96 13.83 -17.19 15.42
N HIS A 97 13.17 -17.88 16.37
CA HIS A 97 13.31 -17.60 17.81
C HIS A 97 13.72 -18.81 18.67
N LYS A 98 14.53 -19.74 18.14
CA LYS A 98 15.10 -20.81 18.99
C LYS A 98 16.55 -21.15 18.63
N THR A 99 17.44 -20.18 18.76
CA THR A 99 18.86 -20.43 19.01
C THR A 99 19.39 -19.32 19.91
N GLU A 100 19.57 -19.65 21.18
CA GLU A 100 20.71 -19.28 22.05
C GLU A 100 20.27 -19.26 23.51
N GLY A 101 20.92 -20.08 24.33
CA GLY A 101 20.82 -19.97 25.79
C GLY A 101 21.10 -21.25 26.55
N ALA A 102 22.40 -21.57 26.67
CA ALA A 102 23.06 -22.52 27.58
C ALA A 102 22.93 -24.03 27.30
#